data_AF-A0A7K1VT18-F1
#
_entry.id   AF-A0A7K1VT18-F1
#
_cell.length_a   1.000
_cell.length_b   1.000
_cell.length_c   1.000
_cell.angle_alpha   90.00
_cell.angle_beta   90.00
_cell.angle_gamma   90.00
#
_symmetry.space_group_name_H-M   'P 1'
#
loop_
_entity.id
_entity.type
_entity.pdbx_description
1 polymer ?
#
loop_
_entity_poly.entity_id
_entity_poly.type
_entity_poly.pdbx_seq_one_letter_code
_entity_poly.pdbx_strand_id
1 'polypeptide(L)'
;MEKGGLGVLAAVMVPVVAIAMLLWVLFFGGTAAAACLPGGGPINVSAIPADAKVGAYGHDQLVNAALIVNAGAAKGLGADGQTLGVQTAIGESSLVNISYGDGAINPDGSVADSIGLFQQQSSWGTVEQRMDPTTSAGLFFDRLVKVDGWQSMEPSIAINKVQRNADPNHYTKYRSDAVAIMAYLTSLGGGTSAPTSTAPVGVPATPVGTPPATAAPVGGCVAVSGDAQALAANLVAAMDAGNLTLLEDRYAQQIRDMAAGTAKENCAIDVRILQIITIALNTFGKVGVSDLNRQCTGSLLGAGTGSSHWMDGGGHAVDFYSFAGTATTGCDTNALQLLTVLDPQVPMGSRAGQIQCRSTTYQHITQFNDTPNHLHFDVAYADGPLTTG
;
A
#
# COMPACT_ATOMS: atom_id res chain seq x y z
N MET A 1 16.75 55.39 68.43
CA MET A 1 15.77 55.29 67.32
C MET A 1 16.48 54.54 66.21
N GLU A 2 16.19 53.26 65.99
CA GLU A 2 16.67 52.52 64.81
C GLU A 2 15.93 51.18 64.73
N LYS A 3 14.79 51.17 64.03
CA LYS A 3 14.14 49.97 63.50
C LYS A 3 13.50 50.38 62.17
N GLY A 4 14.21 50.17 61.05
CA GLY A 4 13.71 50.60 59.74
C GLY A 4 14.47 50.05 58.52
N GLY A 5 15.17 48.92 58.65
CA GLY A 5 15.98 48.37 57.54
C GLY A 5 15.41 47.11 56.87
N LEU A 6 14.62 46.30 57.58
CA LEU A 6 14.29 44.94 57.12
C LEU A 6 13.03 44.84 56.25
N GLY A 7 12.14 45.83 56.30
CA GLY A 7 10.86 45.81 55.56
C GLY A 7 10.95 46.21 54.09
N VAL A 8 11.96 47.01 53.70
CA VAL A 8 12.05 47.58 52.35
C VAL A 8 12.70 46.61 51.35
N LEU A 9 13.63 45.76 51.80
CA LEU A 9 14.28 44.74 50.96
C LEU A 9 13.34 43.58 50.58
N ALA A 10 12.39 43.22 51.46
CA ALA A 10 11.43 42.16 51.19
C ALA A 10 10.34 42.59 50.18
N ALA A 11 9.96 43.88 50.15
CA ALA A 11 8.90 44.38 49.28
C ALA A 11 9.29 44.47 47.79
N VAL A 12 10.59 44.57 47.47
CA VAL A 12 11.09 44.68 46.09
C VAL A 12 11.53 43.32 45.52
N MET A 13 12.03 42.41 46.35
CA MET A 13 12.51 41.10 45.87
C MET A 13 11.39 40.12 45.50
N VAL A 14 10.25 40.18 46.18
CA VAL A 14 9.09 39.29 45.91
C VAL A 14 8.51 39.48 44.51
N PRO A 15 8.23 40.70 44.00
CA PRO A 15 7.72 40.87 42.64
C PRO A 15 8.77 40.51 41.57
N VAL A 16 10.07 40.75 41.81
CA VAL A 16 11.13 40.40 40.84
C VAL A 16 11.29 38.88 40.70
N VAL A 17 11.25 38.14 41.80
CA VAL A 17 11.31 36.67 41.77
C VAL A 17 10.02 36.08 41.16
N ALA A 18 8.85 36.66 41.45
CA ALA A 18 7.59 36.22 40.85
C ALA A 18 7.55 36.47 39.33
N ILE A 19 8.05 37.62 38.87
CA ILE A 19 8.18 37.92 37.44
C ILE A 19 9.23 37.02 36.78
N ALA A 20 10.37 36.76 37.42
CA ALA A 20 11.38 35.85 36.89
C ALA A 20 10.88 34.40 36.81
N MET A 21 10.11 33.92 37.80
CA MET A 21 9.46 32.60 37.76
C MET A 21 8.35 32.56 36.70
N LEU A 22 7.56 33.62 36.56
CA LEU A 22 6.52 33.72 35.52
C LEU A 22 7.15 33.71 34.12
N LEU A 23 8.24 34.45 33.91
CA LEU A 23 8.98 34.46 32.66
C LEU A 23 9.68 33.11 32.41
N TRP A 24 10.20 32.44 33.44
CA TRP A 24 10.76 31.09 33.30
C TRP A 24 9.69 30.06 32.91
N VAL A 25 8.48 30.14 33.48
CA VAL A 25 7.33 29.32 33.07
C VAL A 25 6.87 29.65 31.64
N LEU A 26 6.89 30.93 31.24
CA LEU A 26 6.49 31.37 29.89
C LEU A 26 7.51 31.02 28.80
N PHE A 27 8.82 31.03 29.10
CA PHE A 27 9.89 30.76 28.12
C PHE A 27 10.47 29.34 28.18
N PHE A 28 10.37 28.65 29.32
CA PHE A 28 10.95 27.31 29.54
C PHE A 28 9.97 26.30 30.15
N GLY A 29 8.76 26.70 30.54
CA GLY A 29 7.72 25.84 31.11
C GLY A 29 6.83 25.13 30.07
N GLY A 30 7.11 25.30 28.78
CA GLY A 30 6.49 24.50 27.74
C GLY A 30 7.08 23.10 27.75
N THR A 31 6.47 22.17 28.50
CA THR A 31 6.54 20.77 28.07
C THR A 31 6.02 20.76 26.64
N ALA A 32 6.86 20.41 25.67
CA ALA A 32 6.37 20.02 24.36
C ALA A 32 5.30 18.98 24.64
N ALA A 33 4.03 19.38 24.48
CA ALA A 33 2.97 18.41 24.42
C ALA A 33 3.42 17.49 23.31
N ALA A 34 3.71 16.22 23.64
CA ALA A 34 3.69 15.17 22.66
C ALA A 34 2.30 15.31 22.05
N ALA A 35 2.22 16.01 20.92
CA ALA A 35 1.01 16.05 20.12
C ALA A 35 0.75 14.58 19.90
N CYS A 36 -0.29 14.06 20.55
CA CYS A 36 -0.76 12.71 20.31
C CYS A 36 -1.22 12.72 18.86
N LEU A 37 -0.28 12.55 17.94
CA LEU A 37 -0.58 12.29 16.56
C LEU A 37 -1.40 11.00 16.62
N PRO A 38 -2.64 11.01 16.11
CA PRO A 38 -3.47 9.83 16.16
C PRO A 38 -2.75 8.76 15.33
N GLY A 39 -2.15 7.79 16.02
CA GLY A 39 -1.59 6.57 15.44
C GLY A 39 -2.52 5.45 15.85
N GLY A 40 -3.45 5.11 14.97
CA GLY A 40 -4.57 4.24 15.30
C GLY A 40 -4.74 3.15 14.25
N GLY A 41 -4.05 2.03 14.45
CA GLY A 41 -4.29 0.79 13.70
C GLY A 41 -3.94 0.84 12.21
N PRO A 42 -4.13 -0.29 11.50
CA PRO A 42 -3.94 -0.35 10.06
C PRO A 42 -4.98 0.53 9.35
N ILE A 43 -4.52 1.33 8.39
CA ILE A 43 -5.35 2.10 7.46
C ILE A 43 -5.98 1.14 6.46
N ASN A 44 -7.30 1.17 6.35
CA ASN A 44 -7.97 0.49 5.25
C ASN A 44 -7.75 1.26 3.94
N VAL A 45 -6.82 0.79 3.12
CA VAL A 45 -6.47 1.41 1.82
C VAL A 45 -7.70 1.52 0.90
N SER A 46 -8.58 0.53 0.93
CA SER A 46 -9.82 0.52 0.13
C SER A 46 -10.83 1.60 0.51
N ALA A 47 -10.67 2.21 1.69
CA ALA A 47 -11.55 3.28 2.16
C ALA A 47 -11.13 4.66 1.64
N ILE A 48 -10.01 4.77 0.91
CA ILE A 48 -9.56 6.03 0.30
C ILE A 48 -10.40 6.28 -0.96
N PRO A 49 -11.23 7.34 -1.03
CA PRO A 49 -12.03 7.63 -2.22
C PRO A 49 -11.16 7.91 -3.45
N ALA A 50 -11.63 7.54 -4.65
CA ALA A 50 -10.90 7.76 -5.90
C ALA A 50 -10.64 9.25 -6.22
N ASP A 51 -11.45 10.17 -5.67
CA ASP A 51 -11.30 11.62 -5.78
C ASP A 51 -10.57 12.26 -4.57
N ALA A 52 -10.03 11.43 -3.67
CA ALA A 52 -9.33 11.89 -2.48
C ALA A 52 -8.15 12.80 -2.81
N LYS A 53 -8.02 13.89 -2.03
CA LYS A 53 -6.94 14.86 -2.17
C LYS A 53 -6.59 15.52 -0.85
N VAL A 54 -5.30 15.60 -0.55
CA VAL A 54 -4.74 16.37 0.57
C VAL A 54 -3.67 17.30 0.04
N GLY A 55 -3.91 18.61 0.03
CA GLY A 55 -2.98 19.57 -0.55
C GLY A 55 -2.69 19.27 -2.02
N ALA A 56 -1.43 18.97 -2.35
CA ALA A 56 -0.99 18.59 -3.70
C ALA A 56 -1.07 17.09 -3.99
N TYR A 57 -1.37 16.25 -3.00
CA TYR A 57 -1.34 14.79 -3.12
C TYR A 57 -2.74 14.24 -3.43
N GLY A 58 -2.88 13.56 -4.57
CA GLY A 58 -4.11 12.90 -5.01
C GLY A 58 -4.20 11.45 -4.53
N HIS A 59 -5.24 10.75 -5.00
CA HIS A 59 -5.58 9.39 -4.58
C HIS A 59 -4.40 8.42 -4.52
N ASP A 60 -3.65 8.25 -5.62
CA ASP A 60 -2.54 7.28 -5.67
C ASP A 60 -1.42 7.60 -4.66
N GLN A 61 -1.14 8.88 -4.43
CA GLN A 61 -0.15 9.30 -3.43
C GLN A 61 -0.65 9.04 -2.00
N LEU A 62 -1.96 9.19 -1.76
CA LEU A 62 -2.58 8.86 -0.48
C LEU A 62 -2.62 7.34 -0.24
N VAL A 63 -2.82 6.54 -1.29
CA VAL A 63 -2.69 5.08 -1.24
C VAL A 63 -1.25 4.68 -0.88
N ASN A 64 -0.24 5.24 -1.56
CA ASN A 64 1.17 5.00 -1.21
C ASN A 64 1.49 5.42 0.23
N ALA A 65 0.97 6.56 0.69
CA ALA A 65 1.13 6.98 2.09
C ALA A 65 0.47 5.99 3.06
N ALA A 66 -0.72 5.48 2.77
CA ALA A 66 -1.39 4.47 3.60
C ALA A 66 -0.60 3.16 3.67
N LEU A 67 0.02 2.74 2.56
CA LEU A 67 0.91 1.57 2.54
C LEU A 67 2.15 1.78 3.42
N ILE A 68 2.76 2.97 3.38
CA ILE A 68 3.87 3.33 4.29
C ILE A 68 3.43 3.27 5.75
N VAL A 69 2.26 3.84 6.08
CA VAL A 69 1.70 3.83 7.44
C VAL A 69 1.48 2.40 7.92
N ASN A 70 0.88 1.56 7.08
CA ASN A 70 0.64 0.15 7.38
C ASN A 70 1.94 -0.64 7.57
N ALA A 71 2.96 -0.40 6.76
CA ALA A 71 4.28 -1.02 6.92
C ALA A 71 4.93 -0.63 8.26
N GLY A 72 4.82 0.64 8.67
CA GLY A 72 5.30 1.11 9.96
C GLY A 72 4.54 0.47 11.13
N ALA A 73 3.21 0.41 11.03
CA ALA A 73 2.35 -0.24 12.01
C ALA A 73 2.68 -1.74 12.17
N ALA A 74 2.90 -2.46 11.06
CA ALA A 74 3.28 -3.87 11.07
C ALA A 74 4.63 -4.13 11.76
N LYS A 75 5.51 -3.13 11.80
CA LYS A 75 6.80 -3.17 12.52
C LYS A 75 6.72 -2.63 13.95
N GLY A 76 5.51 -2.31 14.43
CA GLY A 76 5.29 -1.79 15.79
C GLY A 76 5.68 -0.33 15.99
N LEU A 77 5.90 0.44 14.93
CA LEU A 77 6.16 1.88 15.03
C LEU A 77 4.84 2.63 15.27
N GLY A 78 4.87 3.58 16.21
CA GLY A 78 3.76 4.52 16.45
C GLY A 78 3.69 5.64 15.40
N ALA A 79 2.74 6.57 15.59
CA ALA A 79 2.46 7.66 14.66
C ALA A 79 3.71 8.48 14.30
N ASP A 80 4.59 8.75 15.27
CA ASP A 80 5.81 9.53 15.02
C ASP A 80 6.69 8.87 13.96
N GLY A 81 7.00 7.58 14.13
CA GLY A 81 7.79 6.81 13.18
C GLY A 81 7.10 6.65 11.82
N GLN A 82 5.80 6.37 11.81
CA GLN A 82 5.01 6.29 10.58
C GLN A 82 5.04 7.61 9.81
N THR A 83 4.93 8.75 10.52
CA THR A 83 4.98 10.07 9.88
C THR A 83 6.38 10.37 9.33
N LEU A 84 7.46 9.90 9.96
CA LEU A 84 8.80 10.02 9.38
C LEU A 84 8.90 9.28 8.04
N GLY A 85 8.28 8.09 7.93
CA GLY A 85 8.20 7.34 6.68
C GLY A 85 7.50 8.13 5.58
N VAL A 86 6.30 8.67 5.86
CA VAL A 86 5.55 9.50 4.91
C VAL A 86 6.33 10.78 4.54
N GLN A 87 6.92 11.46 5.53
CA GLN A 87 7.73 12.67 5.31
C GLN A 87 8.94 12.39 4.41
N THR A 88 9.59 11.24 4.59
CA THR A 88 10.72 10.82 3.75
C THR A 88 10.26 10.62 2.32
N ALA A 89 9.20 9.82 2.10
CA ALA A 89 8.71 9.52 0.76
C ALA A 89 8.18 10.76 0.02
N ILE A 90 7.63 11.75 0.73
CA ILE A 90 7.30 13.05 0.13
C ILE A 90 8.58 13.73 -0.39
N GLY A 91 9.65 13.77 0.42
CA GLY A 91 10.88 14.43 0.05
C GLY A 91 11.64 13.75 -1.09
N GLU A 92 11.61 12.43 -1.13
CA GLU A 92 12.31 11.63 -2.14
C GLU A 92 11.55 11.58 -3.47
N SER A 93 10.21 11.49 -3.44
CA SER A 93 9.44 11.15 -4.63
C SER A 93 8.07 11.81 -4.74
N SER A 94 7.71 12.71 -3.83
CA SER A 94 6.35 13.27 -3.72
C SER A 94 5.27 12.17 -3.60
N LEU A 95 5.61 11.05 -2.94
CA LEU A 95 4.78 9.84 -2.80
C LEU A 95 4.45 9.14 -4.14
N VAL A 96 5.25 9.36 -5.18
CA VAL A 96 5.12 8.70 -6.48
C VAL A 96 6.17 7.62 -6.62
N ASN A 97 5.76 6.40 -6.98
CA ASN A 97 6.69 5.28 -7.04
C ASN A 97 7.46 5.26 -8.37
N ILE A 98 8.52 6.06 -8.46
CA ILE A 98 9.25 6.29 -9.72
C ILE A 98 10.35 5.23 -9.95
N SER A 99 10.52 4.78 -11.20
CA SER A 99 11.49 3.73 -11.55
C SER A 99 12.87 4.28 -11.97
N TYR A 100 13.14 5.55 -11.68
CA TYR A 100 14.36 6.25 -12.07
C TYR A 100 14.83 7.16 -10.94
N GLY A 101 16.13 7.44 -10.94
CA GLY A 101 16.78 8.40 -10.04
C GLY A 101 17.09 9.73 -10.73
N ASP A 102 17.79 10.61 -10.03
CA ASP A 102 18.22 11.93 -10.50
C ASP A 102 19.52 11.91 -11.36
N GLY A 103 20.09 10.72 -11.58
CA GLY A 103 21.35 10.55 -12.30
C GLY A 103 22.58 11.02 -11.52
N ALA A 104 22.48 11.17 -10.19
CA ALA A 104 23.62 11.49 -9.33
C ALA A 104 24.75 10.47 -9.49
N ILE A 105 25.99 10.90 -9.25
CA ILE A 105 27.17 10.02 -9.34
C ILE A 105 27.60 9.62 -7.94
N ASN A 106 27.70 8.31 -7.71
CA ASN A 106 28.18 7.73 -6.47
C ASN A 106 29.68 8.01 -6.26
N PRO A 107 30.20 7.91 -5.02
CA PRO A 107 31.62 8.11 -4.74
C PRO A 107 32.57 7.19 -5.52
N ASP A 108 32.07 6.03 -5.98
CA ASP A 108 32.82 5.07 -6.80
C ASP A 108 32.75 5.37 -8.31
N GLY A 109 32.06 6.43 -8.72
CA GLY A 109 31.91 6.86 -10.11
C GLY A 109 30.73 6.23 -10.87
N SER A 110 29.96 5.32 -10.25
CA SER A 110 28.74 4.77 -10.83
C SER A 110 27.59 5.79 -10.82
N VAL A 111 26.64 5.67 -11.75
CA VAL A 111 25.37 6.42 -11.68
C VAL A 111 24.50 5.79 -10.60
N ALA A 112 23.94 6.61 -9.71
CA ALA A 112 23.03 6.18 -8.66
C ALA A 112 21.81 5.50 -9.28
N ASP A 113 21.51 4.30 -8.80
CA ASP A 113 20.41 3.46 -9.26
C ASP A 113 19.17 3.58 -8.36
N SER A 114 18.99 4.76 -7.75
CA SER A 114 17.90 5.06 -6.83
C SER A 114 16.54 4.91 -7.51
N ILE A 115 15.63 4.16 -6.88
CA ILE A 115 14.25 3.98 -7.37
C ILE A 115 13.26 3.92 -6.19
N GLY A 116 11.98 3.99 -6.54
CA GLY A 116 10.85 3.81 -5.65
C GLY A 116 10.54 5.01 -4.77
N LEU A 117 9.58 4.81 -3.85
CA LEU A 117 9.06 5.87 -2.97
C LEU A 117 10.13 6.57 -2.13
N PHE A 118 11.18 5.84 -1.75
CA PHE A 118 12.26 6.29 -0.87
C PHE A 118 13.59 6.53 -1.61
N GLN A 119 13.59 6.46 -2.96
CA GLN A 119 14.80 6.63 -3.78
C GLN A 119 15.99 5.80 -3.29
N GLN A 120 15.72 4.52 -3.02
CA GLN A 120 16.68 3.58 -2.45
C GLN A 120 17.59 3.02 -3.57
N GLN A 121 18.90 2.95 -3.34
CA GLN A 121 19.87 2.29 -4.23
C GLN A 121 19.88 0.75 -4.07
N SER A 122 20.51 0.00 -4.97
CA SER A 122 20.62 -1.47 -4.90
C SER A 122 21.16 -2.02 -3.57
N SER A 123 21.95 -1.25 -2.83
CA SER A 123 22.38 -1.60 -1.47
C SER A 123 21.26 -1.74 -0.44
N TRP A 124 20.02 -1.37 -0.79
CA TRP A 124 18.83 -1.54 0.04
C TRP A 124 18.09 -2.85 -0.19
N GLY A 125 18.12 -3.39 -1.40
CA GLY A 125 17.34 -4.56 -1.79
C GLY A 125 17.27 -4.71 -3.31
N THR A 126 16.58 -5.76 -3.76
CA THR A 126 16.35 -5.99 -5.19
C THR A 126 15.49 -4.87 -5.80
N VAL A 127 15.41 -4.81 -7.13
CA VAL A 127 14.55 -3.83 -7.82
C VAL A 127 13.11 -3.99 -7.35
N GLU A 128 12.60 -5.22 -7.29
CA GLU A 128 11.24 -5.57 -6.88
C GLU A 128 10.96 -5.09 -5.45
N GLN A 129 11.89 -5.31 -4.52
CA GLN A 129 11.74 -4.88 -3.12
C GLN A 129 11.71 -3.35 -2.98
N ARG A 130 12.56 -2.64 -3.73
CA ARG A 130 12.64 -1.16 -3.68
C ARG A 130 11.46 -0.50 -4.41
N MET A 131 10.90 -1.21 -5.38
CA MET A 131 9.73 -0.81 -6.12
C MET A 131 8.42 -1.16 -5.44
N ASP A 132 8.36 -2.12 -4.51
CA ASP A 132 7.14 -2.37 -3.74
C ASP A 132 6.99 -1.35 -2.58
N PRO A 133 5.89 -0.56 -2.51
CA PRO A 133 5.70 0.49 -1.49
C PRO A 133 5.80 -0.01 -0.05
N THR A 134 5.20 -1.17 0.24
CA THR A 134 5.18 -1.74 1.59
C THR A 134 6.57 -2.23 1.99
N THR A 135 7.27 -2.92 1.08
CA THR A 135 8.60 -3.48 1.30
C THR A 135 9.64 -2.37 1.38
N SER A 136 9.64 -1.41 0.46
CA SER A 136 10.56 -0.25 0.49
C SER A 136 10.40 0.59 1.76
N ALA A 137 9.16 0.82 2.21
CA ALA A 137 8.89 1.43 3.51
C ALA A 137 9.40 0.58 4.67
N GLY A 138 9.21 -0.74 4.60
CA GLY A 138 9.76 -1.69 5.56
C GLY A 138 11.29 -1.59 5.68
N LEU A 139 12.01 -1.52 4.56
CA LEU A 139 13.47 -1.35 4.52
C LEU A 139 13.91 -0.04 5.18
N PHE A 140 13.17 1.06 4.96
CA PHE A 140 13.39 2.33 5.64
C PHE A 140 13.23 2.18 7.16
N PHE A 141 12.12 1.61 7.61
CA PHE A 141 11.85 1.44 9.04
C PHE A 141 12.86 0.52 9.73
N ASP A 142 13.32 -0.55 9.06
CA ASP A 142 14.36 -1.46 9.58
C ASP A 142 15.70 -0.76 9.83
N ARG A 143 15.96 0.34 9.13
CA ARG A 143 17.13 1.19 9.37
C ARG A 143 16.83 2.28 10.39
N LEU A 144 15.65 2.89 10.37
CA LEU A 144 15.23 3.91 11.34
C LEU A 144 15.33 3.39 12.78
N VAL A 145 14.82 2.18 13.05
CA VAL A 145 14.85 1.61 14.41
C VAL A 145 16.27 1.31 14.93
N LYS A 146 17.27 1.30 14.05
CA LYS A 146 18.69 1.13 14.40
C LYS A 146 19.40 2.47 14.65
N VAL A 147 18.72 3.61 14.45
CA VAL A 147 19.26 4.92 14.76
C VAL A 147 19.01 5.24 16.23
N ASP A 148 20.06 5.20 17.04
CA ASP A 148 19.96 5.46 18.48
C ASP A 148 19.32 6.83 18.77
N GLY A 149 18.24 6.83 19.55
CA GLY A 149 17.55 8.05 19.98
C GLY A 149 16.71 8.75 18.91
N TRP A 150 16.40 8.10 17.78
CA TRP A 150 15.62 8.70 16.69
C TRP A 150 14.30 9.31 17.15
N GLN A 151 13.65 8.74 18.17
CA GLN A 151 12.37 9.21 18.72
C GLN A 151 12.46 10.61 19.33
N SER A 152 13.65 11.00 19.78
CA SER A 152 13.93 12.30 20.41
C SER A 152 14.66 13.27 19.48
N MET A 153 14.93 12.87 18.23
CA MET A 153 15.58 13.73 17.25
C MET A 153 14.57 14.64 16.56
N GLU A 154 15.06 15.77 16.06
CA GLU A 154 14.33 16.52 15.05
C GLU A 154 14.00 15.61 13.84
N PRO A 155 12.75 15.60 13.34
CA PRO A 155 12.30 14.68 12.30
C PRO A 155 13.22 14.58 11.08
N SER A 156 13.67 15.73 10.55
CA SER A 156 14.57 15.74 9.38
C SER A 156 15.94 15.12 9.68
N ILE A 157 16.43 15.24 10.92
CA ILE A 157 17.70 14.68 11.35
C ILE A 157 17.61 13.15 11.49
N ALA A 158 16.50 12.65 12.05
CA ALA A 158 16.24 11.21 12.10
C ALA A 158 16.20 10.60 10.70
N ILE A 159 15.48 11.22 9.77
CA ILE A 159 15.38 10.77 8.38
C ILE A 159 16.75 10.86 7.68
N ASN A 160 17.48 11.97 7.83
CA ASN A 160 18.81 12.14 7.24
C ASN A 160 19.80 11.09 7.73
N LYS A 161 19.75 10.66 9.00
CA LYS A 161 20.62 9.55 9.48
C LYS A 161 20.34 8.22 8.78
N VAL A 162 19.11 8.01 8.31
CA VAL A 162 18.71 6.82 7.55
C VAL A 162 19.08 6.95 6.07
N GLN A 163 18.68 8.04 5.42
CA GLN A 163 18.84 8.28 3.98
C GLN A 163 20.24 8.76 3.58
N ARG A 164 20.94 9.45 4.50
CA ARG A 164 22.31 9.96 4.37
C ARG A 164 22.54 10.90 3.19
N ASN A 165 21.57 11.74 2.87
CA ASN A 165 21.76 12.83 1.90
C ASN A 165 22.61 13.97 2.50
N ALA A 166 23.05 14.91 1.65
CA ALA A 166 24.01 15.95 2.03
C ALA A 166 23.45 17.06 2.93
N ASP A 167 22.14 17.29 2.94
CA ASP A 167 21.48 18.34 3.73
C ASP A 167 20.66 17.74 4.88
N PRO A 168 21.12 17.85 6.14
CA PRO A 168 20.39 17.35 7.31
C PRO A 168 18.97 17.92 7.45
N ASN A 169 18.71 19.11 6.91
CA ASN A 169 17.42 19.79 6.99
C ASN A 169 16.55 19.61 5.75
N HIS A 170 16.97 18.79 4.78
CA HIS A 170 16.29 18.57 3.52
C HIS A 170 14.78 18.27 3.71
N TYR A 171 14.45 17.46 4.72
CA TYR A 171 13.08 16.98 4.93
C TYR A 171 12.21 17.94 5.73
N THR A 172 12.77 18.97 6.36
CA THR A 172 12.05 19.88 7.26
C THR A 172 10.82 20.50 6.60
N LYS A 173 10.93 20.89 5.34
CA LYS A 173 9.83 21.52 4.57
C LYS A 173 8.64 20.60 4.27
N TYR A 174 8.81 19.28 4.36
CA TYR A 174 7.75 18.31 4.08
C TYR A 174 6.96 17.86 5.32
N ARG A 175 7.34 18.35 6.51
CA ARG A 175 6.74 17.93 7.78
C ARG A 175 5.24 18.25 7.85
N SER A 176 4.82 19.44 7.42
CA SER A 176 3.42 19.86 7.46
C SER A 176 2.54 18.99 6.58
N ASP A 177 3.03 18.67 5.38
CA ASP A 177 2.31 17.83 4.42
C ASP A 177 2.15 16.40 4.94
N ALA A 178 3.23 15.82 5.49
CA ALA A 178 3.17 14.49 6.10
C ALA A 178 2.16 14.42 7.24
N VAL A 179 2.13 15.42 8.13
CA VAL A 179 1.15 15.50 9.22
C VAL A 179 -0.28 15.62 8.68
N ALA A 180 -0.52 16.43 7.64
CA ALA A 180 -1.84 16.57 7.04
C ALA A 180 -2.34 15.26 6.42
N ILE A 181 -1.47 14.52 5.72
CA ILE A 181 -1.79 13.20 5.17
C ILE A 181 -2.11 12.19 6.27
N MET A 182 -1.29 12.13 7.33
CA MET A 182 -1.55 11.24 8.48
C MET A 182 -2.90 11.52 9.14
N ALA A 183 -3.25 12.79 9.32
CA ALA A 183 -4.53 13.19 9.90
C ALA A 183 -5.70 12.75 9.01
N TYR A 184 -5.59 12.95 7.69
CA TYR A 184 -6.60 12.51 6.73
C TYR A 184 -6.78 10.98 6.77
N LEU A 185 -5.69 10.22 6.63
CA LEU A 185 -5.76 8.75 6.60
C LEU A 185 -6.35 8.18 7.89
N THR A 186 -5.98 8.73 9.04
CA THR A 186 -6.52 8.28 10.33
C THR A 186 -8.00 8.62 10.50
N SER A 187 -8.47 9.72 9.89
CA SER A 187 -9.89 10.07 9.91
C SER A 187 -10.77 9.05 9.18
N LEU A 188 -10.23 8.35 8.18
CA LEU A 188 -10.92 7.27 7.46
C LEU A 188 -11.12 6.03 8.35
N GLY A 189 -10.24 5.82 9.33
CA GLY A 189 -10.33 4.73 10.32
C GLY A 189 -11.29 5.00 11.49
N GLY A 190 -11.77 6.24 11.66
CA GLY A 190 -12.57 6.68 12.82
C GLY A 190 -14.08 6.40 12.75
N GLY A 191 -14.55 5.72 11.70
CA GLY A 191 -15.99 5.51 11.41
C GLY A 191 -16.70 4.39 12.19
N THR A 192 -16.20 3.93 13.34
CA THR A 192 -16.91 2.92 14.17
C THR A 192 -16.92 3.29 15.66
N SER A 193 -17.64 4.36 16.01
CA SER A 193 -18.27 4.41 17.34
C SER A 193 -19.59 3.64 17.28
N ALA A 194 -19.51 2.31 17.41
CA ALA A 194 -20.69 1.52 17.72
C ALA A 194 -21.17 1.88 19.14
N PRO A 195 -22.46 2.17 19.37
CA PRO A 195 -22.96 2.45 20.71
C PRO A 195 -22.88 1.17 21.54
N THR A 196 -22.26 1.29 22.71
CA THR A 196 -22.25 0.26 23.74
C THR A 196 -23.68 0.09 24.27
N SER A 197 -24.40 -0.92 23.79
CA SER A 197 -25.61 -1.42 24.44
C SER A 197 -25.28 -2.70 25.18
N THR A 198 -25.12 -2.56 26.49
CA THR A 198 -25.07 -3.66 27.46
C THR A 198 -26.48 -4.16 27.74
N ALA A 199 -26.80 -5.39 27.29
CA ALA A 199 -27.83 -6.22 27.91
C ALA A 199 -27.56 -7.71 27.63
N PRO A 200 -27.69 -8.62 28.63
CA PRO A 200 -27.27 -10.01 28.52
C PRO A 200 -28.45 -10.92 28.14
N VAL A 201 -28.30 -11.81 27.16
CA VAL A 201 -29.28 -12.89 26.97
C VAL A 201 -28.60 -14.17 26.46
N GLY A 202 -28.58 -15.17 27.34
CA GLY A 202 -28.89 -16.59 27.08
C GLY A 202 -28.25 -17.31 25.90
N VAL A 203 -27.38 -18.26 26.22
CA VAL A 203 -27.10 -19.43 25.37
C VAL A 203 -28.40 -20.22 25.19
N PRO A 204 -28.69 -20.73 23.98
CA PRO A 204 -29.01 -22.14 23.87
C PRO A 204 -28.19 -22.86 22.81
N ALA A 205 -28.02 -24.15 23.04
CA ALA A 205 -27.24 -25.07 22.22
C ALA A 205 -27.75 -25.22 20.78
N THR A 206 -26.80 -25.58 19.92
CA THR A 206 -26.83 -26.12 18.55
C THR A 206 -28.17 -26.54 17.94
N PRO A 207 -28.25 -26.39 16.60
CA PRO A 207 -28.24 -27.59 15.77
C PRO A 207 -27.08 -27.58 14.76
N VAL A 208 -26.53 -28.76 14.54
CA VAL A 208 -25.59 -29.08 13.46
C VAL A 208 -26.25 -28.72 12.12
N GLY A 209 -25.77 -27.65 11.50
CA GLY A 209 -26.15 -27.21 10.16
C GLY A 209 -25.30 -27.91 9.10
N THR A 210 -26.01 -28.63 8.24
CA THR A 210 -25.67 -29.26 6.96
C THR A 210 -24.37 -28.79 6.27
N PRO A 211 -23.52 -29.70 5.75
CA PRO A 211 -22.33 -29.34 5.00
C PRO A 211 -22.69 -28.55 3.72
N PRO A 212 -21.86 -27.59 3.28
CA PRO A 212 -22.10 -26.92 2.02
C PRO A 212 -22.01 -27.92 0.87
N ALA A 213 -22.79 -27.61 -0.16
CA ALA A 213 -23.02 -28.41 -1.35
C ALA A 213 -21.74 -29.05 -1.88
N THR A 214 -21.89 -30.33 -2.25
CA THR A 214 -20.97 -31.12 -3.05
C THR A 214 -20.22 -30.26 -4.06
N ALA A 215 -18.90 -30.28 -3.98
CA ALA A 215 -18.01 -29.83 -5.04
C ALA A 215 -18.56 -30.33 -6.39
N ALA A 216 -18.81 -29.38 -7.30
CA ALA A 216 -19.03 -29.71 -8.69
C ALA A 216 -17.81 -30.51 -9.20
N PRO A 217 -17.99 -31.47 -10.12
CA PRO A 217 -16.89 -32.29 -10.58
C PRO A 217 -15.83 -31.40 -11.24
N VAL A 218 -14.60 -31.48 -10.73
CA VAL A 218 -13.40 -31.03 -11.46
C VAL A 218 -13.22 -32.03 -12.60
N GLY A 219 -13.70 -31.68 -13.79
CA GLY A 219 -13.74 -32.64 -14.89
C GLY A 219 -14.37 -32.09 -16.16
N GLY A 220 -13.74 -31.05 -16.72
CA GLY A 220 -14.03 -30.55 -18.05
C GLY A 220 -13.31 -29.23 -18.26
N CYS A 221 -12.37 -29.17 -19.20
CA CYS A 221 -11.84 -27.88 -19.66
C CYS A 221 -13.02 -27.09 -20.23
N VAL A 222 -13.54 -26.15 -19.46
CA VAL A 222 -14.43 -25.13 -20.02
C VAL A 222 -13.54 -24.32 -20.94
N ALA A 223 -13.70 -24.51 -22.25
CA ALA A 223 -12.97 -23.74 -23.25
C ALA A 223 -13.21 -22.26 -22.96
N VAL A 224 -12.14 -21.55 -22.63
CA VAL A 224 -12.18 -20.10 -22.42
C VAL A 224 -11.95 -19.47 -23.79
N SER A 225 -12.85 -18.56 -24.19
CA SER A 225 -12.75 -17.89 -25.48
C SER A 225 -11.39 -17.20 -25.66
N GLY A 226 -10.89 -17.15 -26.89
CA GLY A 226 -9.76 -16.28 -27.28
C GLY A 226 -10.20 -14.89 -27.77
N ASP A 227 -11.51 -14.62 -27.78
CA ASP A 227 -12.08 -13.33 -28.16
C ASP A 227 -12.14 -12.39 -26.94
N ALA A 228 -11.28 -11.37 -26.95
CA ALA A 228 -11.16 -10.40 -25.87
C ALA A 228 -12.46 -9.61 -25.62
N GLN A 229 -13.20 -9.25 -26.66
CA GLN A 229 -14.44 -8.48 -26.51
C GLN A 229 -15.54 -9.34 -25.89
N ALA A 230 -15.65 -10.60 -26.32
CA ALA A 230 -16.60 -11.55 -25.74
C ALA A 230 -16.27 -11.88 -24.27
N LEU A 231 -14.99 -12.06 -23.94
CA LEU A 231 -14.56 -12.24 -22.55
C LEU A 231 -14.90 -11.00 -21.71
N ALA A 232 -14.56 -9.81 -22.19
CA ALA A 232 -14.86 -8.57 -21.49
C ALA A 232 -16.37 -8.41 -21.25
N ALA A 233 -17.22 -8.73 -22.24
CA ALA A 233 -18.68 -8.70 -22.08
C ALA A 233 -19.18 -9.67 -21.00
N ASN A 234 -18.61 -10.88 -20.92
CA ASN A 234 -18.93 -11.84 -19.86
C ASN A 234 -18.46 -11.36 -18.48
N LEU A 235 -17.29 -10.72 -18.40
CA LEU A 235 -16.81 -10.11 -17.16
C LEU A 235 -17.69 -8.93 -16.74
N VAL A 236 -18.22 -8.13 -17.68
CA VAL A 236 -19.23 -7.11 -17.37
C VAL A 236 -20.48 -7.73 -16.75
N ALA A 237 -21.00 -8.82 -17.32
CA ALA A 237 -22.14 -9.52 -16.73
C ALA A 237 -21.83 -10.05 -15.32
N ALA A 238 -20.60 -10.55 -15.09
CA ALA A 238 -20.16 -10.98 -13.75
C ALA A 238 -20.04 -9.81 -12.76
N MET A 239 -19.62 -8.62 -13.22
CA MET A 239 -19.62 -7.40 -12.42
C MET A 239 -21.04 -6.98 -12.04
N ASP A 240 -21.96 -6.95 -13.00
CA ASP A 240 -23.35 -6.55 -12.77
C ASP A 240 -24.08 -7.56 -11.85
N ALA A 241 -23.67 -8.83 -11.84
CA ALA A 241 -24.15 -9.86 -10.91
C ALA A 241 -23.48 -9.82 -9.52
N GLY A 242 -22.46 -8.98 -9.31
CA GLY A 242 -21.70 -8.90 -8.05
C GLY A 242 -20.75 -10.08 -7.80
N ASN A 243 -20.50 -10.90 -8.83
CA ASN A 243 -19.57 -12.02 -8.79
C ASN A 243 -18.13 -11.59 -9.08
N LEU A 244 -17.94 -10.57 -9.91
CA LEU A 244 -16.66 -9.88 -10.08
C LEU A 244 -16.74 -8.50 -9.43
N THR A 245 -15.79 -8.18 -8.55
CA THR A 245 -15.71 -6.86 -7.93
C THR A 245 -14.35 -6.24 -8.22
N LEU A 246 -14.35 -4.98 -8.63
CA LEU A 246 -13.13 -4.22 -8.88
C LEU A 246 -13.00 -3.24 -7.72
N LEU A 247 -11.79 -3.16 -7.15
CA LEU A 247 -11.53 -2.29 -6.01
C LEU A 247 -11.77 -0.81 -6.38
N GLU A 248 -11.49 -0.45 -7.63
CA GLU A 248 -11.71 0.89 -8.15
C GLU A 248 -12.53 0.86 -9.46
N ASP A 249 -13.46 1.81 -9.58
CA ASP A 249 -14.30 1.96 -10.77
C ASP A 249 -13.49 2.19 -12.05
N ARG A 250 -12.32 2.82 -11.96
CA ARG A 250 -11.42 3.06 -13.10
C ARG A 250 -10.92 1.76 -13.74
N TYR A 251 -10.82 0.66 -12.99
CA TYR A 251 -10.49 -0.66 -13.53
C TYR A 251 -11.72 -1.36 -14.13
N ALA A 252 -12.89 -1.19 -13.50
CA ALA A 252 -14.15 -1.70 -14.07
C ALA A 252 -14.45 -1.05 -15.43
N GLN A 253 -14.16 0.24 -15.59
CA GLN A 253 -14.37 0.95 -16.84
C GLN A 253 -13.52 0.40 -17.99
N GLN A 254 -12.30 -0.08 -17.73
CA GLN A 254 -11.45 -0.71 -18.75
C GLN A 254 -12.13 -1.94 -19.37
N ILE A 255 -12.68 -2.81 -18.52
CA ILE A 255 -13.42 -4.01 -18.97
C ILE A 255 -14.69 -3.60 -19.73
N ARG A 256 -15.42 -2.58 -19.27
CA ARG A 256 -16.61 -2.06 -19.97
C ARG A 256 -16.27 -1.49 -21.35
N ASP A 257 -15.17 -0.74 -21.46
CA ASP A 257 -14.72 -0.16 -22.72
C ASP A 257 -14.25 -1.25 -23.70
N MET A 258 -13.57 -2.29 -23.22
CA MET A 258 -13.22 -3.46 -24.04
C MET A 258 -14.46 -4.21 -24.53
N ALA A 259 -15.46 -4.43 -23.67
CA ALA A 259 -16.72 -5.07 -24.05
C ALA A 259 -17.47 -4.27 -25.12
N ALA A 260 -17.43 -2.93 -25.03
CA ALA A 260 -18.04 -2.03 -26.00
C ALA A 260 -17.23 -1.86 -27.29
N GLY A 261 -15.99 -2.35 -27.34
CA GLY A 261 -15.07 -2.11 -28.47
C GLY A 261 -14.57 -0.67 -28.55
N THR A 262 -14.58 0.07 -27.43
CA THR A 262 -14.21 1.49 -27.33
C THR A 262 -12.97 1.73 -26.49
N ALA A 263 -12.24 0.69 -26.10
CA ALA A 263 -10.99 0.80 -25.34
C ALA A 263 -9.97 1.68 -26.08
N LYS A 264 -9.42 2.65 -25.36
CA LYS A 264 -8.41 3.59 -25.88
C LYS A 264 -7.04 2.91 -25.98
N GLU A 265 -6.12 3.54 -26.70
CA GLU A 265 -4.70 3.18 -26.67
C GLU A 265 -4.19 3.17 -25.22
N ASN A 266 -3.43 2.13 -24.85
CA ASN A 266 -2.95 1.84 -23.48
C ASN A 266 -4.06 1.61 -22.43
N CYS A 267 -5.30 1.34 -22.87
CA CYS A 267 -6.42 0.92 -22.02
C CYS A 267 -6.93 -0.49 -22.33
N ALA A 268 -6.33 -1.17 -23.30
CA ALA A 268 -6.62 -2.58 -23.53
C ALA A 268 -6.02 -3.43 -22.40
N ILE A 269 -6.70 -4.52 -22.06
CA ILE A 269 -6.21 -5.57 -21.18
C ILE A 269 -5.83 -6.75 -22.08
N ASP A 270 -4.69 -7.36 -21.81
CA ASP A 270 -4.25 -8.55 -22.52
C ASP A 270 -5.34 -9.63 -22.43
N VAL A 271 -5.69 -10.25 -23.56
CA VAL A 271 -6.73 -11.28 -23.60
C VAL A 271 -6.47 -12.40 -22.60
N ARG A 272 -5.19 -12.71 -22.37
CA ARG A 272 -4.75 -13.72 -21.39
C ARG A 272 -5.14 -13.34 -19.97
N ILE A 273 -5.07 -12.07 -19.62
CA ILE A 273 -5.52 -11.57 -18.31
C ILE A 273 -7.04 -11.68 -18.18
N LEU A 274 -7.81 -11.38 -19.23
CA LEU A 274 -9.27 -11.61 -19.22
C LEU A 274 -9.62 -13.10 -19.06
N GLN A 275 -8.85 -13.99 -19.69
CA GLN A 275 -8.99 -15.44 -19.54
C GLN A 275 -8.66 -15.88 -18.11
N ILE A 276 -7.59 -15.37 -17.51
CA ILE A 276 -7.19 -15.68 -16.13
C ILE A 276 -8.28 -15.25 -15.13
N ILE A 277 -8.85 -14.05 -15.28
CA ILE A 277 -9.99 -13.59 -14.44
C ILE A 277 -11.20 -14.51 -14.64
N THR A 278 -11.47 -14.93 -15.87
CA THR A 278 -12.56 -15.86 -16.19
C THR A 278 -12.34 -17.23 -15.54
N ILE A 279 -11.11 -17.77 -15.57
CA ILE A 279 -10.75 -19.03 -14.90
C ILE A 279 -10.93 -18.89 -13.38
N ALA A 280 -10.52 -17.77 -12.79
CA ALA A 280 -10.73 -17.51 -11.37
C ALA A 280 -12.22 -17.47 -11.01
N LEU A 281 -13.06 -16.80 -11.81
CA LEU A 281 -14.50 -16.77 -11.61
C LEU A 281 -15.13 -18.16 -11.73
N ASN A 282 -14.73 -18.96 -12.71
CA ASN A 282 -15.19 -20.33 -12.87
C ASN A 282 -14.77 -21.23 -11.69
N THR A 283 -13.62 -20.95 -11.09
CA THR A 283 -13.08 -21.73 -9.97
C THR A 283 -13.76 -21.39 -8.64
N PHE A 284 -14.05 -20.10 -8.40
CA PHE A 284 -14.46 -19.63 -7.07
C PHE A 284 -15.87 -19.03 -7.01
N GLY A 285 -16.52 -18.79 -8.14
CA GLY A 285 -17.84 -18.15 -8.25
C GLY A 285 -17.86 -16.65 -7.95
N LYS A 286 -17.01 -16.18 -7.03
CA LYS A 286 -16.85 -14.76 -6.68
C LYS A 286 -15.38 -14.37 -6.55
N VAL A 287 -14.98 -13.30 -7.22
CA VAL A 287 -13.58 -12.84 -7.30
C VAL A 287 -13.51 -11.32 -7.11
N GLY A 288 -12.48 -10.86 -6.42
CA GLY A 288 -12.14 -9.45 -6.29
C GLY A 288 -10.80 -9.14 -6.92
N VAL A 289 -10.76 -8.10 -7.76
CA VAL A 289 -9.55 -7.61 -8.45
C VAL A 289 -9.24 -6.20 -7.97
N SER A 290 -8.01 -5.96 -7.54
CA SER A 290 -7.53 -4.67 -7.04
C SER A 290 -6.76 -3.85 -8.05
N ASP A 291 -6.18 -4.47 -9.07
CA ASP A 291 -5.40 -3.77 -10.08
C ASP A 291 -5.41 -4.48 -11.44
N LEU A 292 -5.36 -3.69 -12.53
CA LEU A 292 -5.41 -4.13 -13.94
C LEU A 292 -4.47 -3.27 -14.79
N ASN A 293 -4.96 -2.51 -15.78
CA ASN A 293 -4.08 -1.68 -16.60
C ASN A 293 -3.84 -0.32 -15.90
N ARG A 294 -2.66 -0.15 -15.31
CA ARG A 294 -2.25 1.11 -14.67
C ARG A 294 -1.96 2.21 -15.68
N GLN A 295 -1.44 1.87 -16.88
CA GLN A 295 -1.17 2.86 -17.93
C GLN A 295 -2.45 3.57 -18.38
N CYS A 296 -3.59 2.86 -18.39
CA CYS A 296 -4.91 3.45 -18.65
C CYS A 296 -5.34 4.50 -17.61
N THR A 297 -4.98 4.26 -16.35
CA THR A 297 -5.39 5.09 -15.21
C THR A 297 -4.41 6.21 -14.89
N GLY A 298 -3.18 6.15 -15.43
CA GLY A 298 -2.07 7.00 -15.00
C GLY A 298 -1.50 6.63 -13.62
N SER A 299 -1.96 5.53 -13.01
CA SER A 299 -1.50 5.08 -11.69
C SER A 299 -0.04 4.63 -11.74
N LEU A 300 0.78 5.23 -10.87
CA LEU A 300 2.17 4.81 -10.62
C LEU A 300 2.30 4.17 -9.23
N LEU A 301 1.24 3.52 -8.74
CA LEU A 301 1.35 2.63 -7.58
C LEU A 301 2.30 1.48 -7.90
N GLY A 302 2.93 0.87 -6.88
CA GLY A 302 3.70 -0.40 -6.94
C GLY A 302 4.63 -0.59 -8.14
N ALA A 303 5.94 -0.64 -8.08
CA ALA A 303 6.82 -0.73 -9.27
C ALA A 303 6.64 0.30 -10.40
N GLY A 304 5.66 1.20 -10.32
CA GLY A 304 5.49 2.32 -11.25
C GLY A 304 5.56 1.87 -12.71
N THR A 305 6.42 2.52 -13.48
CA THR A 305 6.56 2.23 -14.92
C THR A 305 7.27 0.92 -15.24
N GLY A 306 7.89 0.26 -14.25
CA GLY A 306 8.49 -1.08 -14.38
C GLY A 306 7.52 -2.23 -14.07
N SER A 307 6.28 -1.92 -13.71
CA SER A 307 5.25 -2.94 -13.41
C SER A 307 4.68 -3.57 -14.68
N SER A 308 4.34 -4.85 -14.65
CA SER A 308 3.54 -5.52 -15.69
C SER A 308 2.14 -4.90 -15.87
N HIS A 309 1.65 -4.13 -14.89
CA HIS A 309 0.44 -3.33 -15.03
C HIS A 309 0.63 -2.08 -15.92
N TRP A 310 1.87 -1.66 -16.16
CA TRP A 310 2.22 -0.41 -16.86
C TRP A 310 3.04 -0.62 -18.14
N MET A 311 4.03 -1.52 -18.13
CA MET A 311 4.95 -1.68 -19.26
C MET A 311 4.23 -2.10 -20.54
N ASP A 312 4.82 -1.76 -21.68
CA ASP A 312 4.40 -2.21 -23.02
C ASP A 312 2.94 -1.94 -23.43
N GLY A 313 2.31 -0.88 -22.91
CA GLY A 313 0.90 -0.56 -23.16
C GLY A 313 -0.02 -0.90 -21.97
N GLY A 314 0.53 -1.55 -20.95
CA GLY A 314 -0.16 -1.98 -19.74
C GLY A 314 -1.15 -3.11 -19.98
N GLY A 315 -1.78 -3.57 -18.90
CA GLY A 315 -2.83 -4.59 -18.98
C GLY A 315 -2.31 -6.03 -19.11
N HIS A 316 -1.03 -6.27 -18.81
CA HIS A 316 -0.41 -7.60 -18.80
C HIS A 316 -0.40 -8.27 -17.42
N ALA A 317 -1.10 -7.70 -16.43
CA ALA A 317 -1.16 -8.21 -15.07
C ALA A 317 -2.53 -8.01 -14.42
N VAL A 318 -2.77 -8.79 -13.36
CA VAL A 318 -3.93 -8.70 -12.49
C VAL A 318 -3.52 -8.92 -11.04
N ASP A 319 -3.99 -8.04 -10.16
CA ASP A 319 -3.90 -8.23 -8.71
C ASP A 319 -5.25 -8.68 -8.18
N PHE A 320 -5.33 -9.88 -7.61
CA PHE A 320 -6.53 -10.36 -6.94
C PHE A 320 -6.49 -10.06 -5.44
N TYR A 321 -7.52 -9.42 -4.90
CA TYR A 321 -7.64 -9.17 -3.46
C TYR A 321 -8.61 -10.14 -2.76
N SER A 322 -9.45 -10.90 -3.49
CA SER A 322 -10.29 -11.94 -2.89
C SER A 322 -10.68 -13.08 -3.83
N PHE A 323 -10.90 -14.26 -3.26
CA PHE A 323 -11.44 -15.46 -3.90
C PHE A 323 -12.58 -16.04 -3.06
N ALA A 324 -13.64 -16.50 -3.72
CA ALA A 324 -14.88 -16.97 -3.08
C ALA A 324 -15.45 -15.95 -2.07
N GLY A 325 -15.26 -14.65 -2.35
CA GLY A 325 -15.66 -13.55 -1.46
C GLY A 325 -14.81 -13.38 -0.20
N THR A 326 -13.72 -14.13 -0.05
CA THR A 326 -12.78 -14.04 1.08
C THR A 326 -11.48 -13.38 0.64
N ALA A 327 -10.97 -12.44 1.44
CA ALA A 327 -9.70 -11.76 1.13
C ALA A 327 -8.55 -12.76 0.97
N THR A 328 -7.67 -12.53 -0.01
CA THR A 328 -6.50 -13.37 -0.27
C THR A 328 -5.22 -12.66 0.16
N THR A 329 -4.25 -13.43 0.64
CA THR A 329 -2.87 -12.96 0.87
C THR A 329 -1.93 -13.29 -0.28
N GLY A 330 -2.44 -13.98 -1.30
CA GLY A 330 -1.64 -14.67 -2.30
C GLY A 330 -1.02 -15.99 -1.79
N CYS A 331 -1.08 -16.27 -0.49
CA CYS A 331 -0.45 -17.44 0.12
C CYS A 331 -1.48 -18.48 0.61
N ASP A 332 -2.75 -18.09 0.67
CA ASP A 332 -3.82 -18.92 1.18
C ASP A 332 -4.23 -20.04 0.22
N THR A 333 -5.04 -20.97 0.72
CA THR A 333 -5.47 -22.16 -0.01
C THR A 333 -6.14 -21.83 -1.35
N ASN A 334 -6.91 -20.75 -1.43
CA ASN A 334 -7.60 -20.38 -2.68
C ASN A 334 -6.58 -19.84 -3.71
N ALA A 335 -5.63 -19.00 -3.29
CA ALA A 335 -4.56 -18.55 -4.17
C ALA A 335 -3.72 -19.72 -4.71
N LEU A 336 -3.34 -20.67 -3.85
CA LEU A 336 -2.60 -21.87 -4.25
C LEU A 336 -3.41 -22.73 -5.23
N GLN A 337 -4.71 -22.89 -4.99
CA GLN A 337 -5.62 -23.61 -5.88
C GLN A 337 -5.67 -22.95 -7.26
N LEU A 338 -5.79 -21.62 -7.34
CA LEU A 338 -5.80 -20.91 -8.60
C LEU A 338 -4.50 -21.13 -9.38
N LEU A 339 -3.35 -21.00 -8.72
CA LEU A 339 -2.05 -21.19 -9.35
C LEU A 339 -1.88 -22.63 -9.87
N THR A 340 -2.36 -23.64 -9.14
CA THR A 340 -2.37 -25.04 -9.61
C THR A 340 -3.26 -25.22 -10.84
N VAL A 341 -4.40 -24.53 -10.90
CA VAL A 341 -5.29 -24.55 -12.08
C VAL A 341 -4.64 -23.85 -13.28
N LEU A 342 -3.97 -22.72 -13.05
CA LEU A 342 -3.37 -21.89 -14.10
C LEU A 342 -2.08 -22.48 -14.67
N ASP A 343 -1.23 -23.11 -13.85
CA ASP A 343 0.11 -23.55 -14.27
C ASP A 343 0.15 -24.32 -15.60
N PRO A 344 -0.66 -25.37 -15.83
CA PRO A 344 -0.62 -26.08 -17.12
C PRO A 344 -1.26 -25.31 -18.29
N GLN A 345 -1.99 -24.23 -18.01
CA GLN A 345 -2.77 -23.46 -19.01
C GLN A 345 -2.07 -22.19 -19.48
N VAL A 346 -1.18 -21.63 -18.66
CA VAL A 346 -0.49 -20.38 -18.97
C VAL A 346 0.78 -20.63 -19.77
N PRO A 347 1.20 -19.69 -20.65
CA PRO A 347 2.46 -19.81 -21.37
C PRO A 347 3.66 -19.79 -20.41
N MET A 348 4.75 -20.46 -20.80
CA MET A 348 6.03 -20.37 -20.09
C MET A 348 6.49 -18.91 -20.00
N GLY A 349 6.98 -18.51 -18.84
CA GLY A 349 7.39 -17.12 -18.57
C GLY A 349 6.30 -16.30 -17.88
N SER A 350 5.10 -16.85 -17.71
CA SER A 350 4.08 -16.25 -16.82
C SER A 350 4.62 -16.19 -15.40
N ARG A 351 4.18 -15.22 -14.62
CA ARG A 351 4.70 -15.01 -13.27
C ARG A 351 3.61 -14.82 -12.24
N ALA A 352 3.93 -15.17 -11.00
CA ALA A 352 3.07 -14.90 -9.84
C ALA A 352 3.90 -14.33 -8.69
N GLY A 353 3.39 -13.29 -8.05
CA GLY A 353 3.99 -12.73 -6.85
C GLY A 353 3.84 -13.64 -5.63
N GLN A 354 4.31 -13.17 -4.48
CA GLN A 354 4.16 -13.76 -3.15
C GLN A 354 4.93 -15.10 -2.92
N ILE A 355 6.11 -15.28 -3.52
CA ILE A 355 6.93 -16.50 -3.29
C ILE A 355 7.33 -16.70 -1.81
N GLN A 356 7.52 -15.62 -1.05
CA GLN A 356 8.05 -15.61 0.32
C GLN A 356 7.21 -16.39 1.34
N CYS A 357 6.00 -16.77 0.97
CA CYS A 357 5.06 -17.51 1.81
C CYS A 357 4.62 -18.85 1.19
N ARG A 358 5.27 -19.30 0.11
CA ARG A 358 4.95 -20.54 -0.59
C ARG A 358 6.17 -21.45 -0.68
N SER A 359 5.94 -22.76 -0.71
CA SER A 359 6.97 -23.77 -0.97
C SER A 359 6.75 -24.53 -2.29
N THR A 360 5.61 -24.33 -2.94
CA THR A 360 5.23 -25.03 -4.18
C THR A 360 5.99 -24.44 -5.37
N THR A 361 6.45 -25.31 -6.27
CA THR A 361 7.03 -24.94 -7.57
C THR A 361 6.07 -25.26 -8.70
N TYR A 362 6.05 -24.41 -9.72
CA TYR A 362 5.18 -24.50 -10.89
C TYR A 362 6.06 -24.67 -12.14
N GLN A 363 5.52 -25.26 -13.20
CA GLN A 363 6.27 -25.53 -14.43
C GLN A 363 6.34 -24.31 -15.35
N HIS A 364 5.23 -23.59 -15.52
CA HIS A 364 5.14 -22.45 -16.43
C HIS A 364 5.18 -21.11 -15.68
N ILE A 365 4.85 -21.12 -14.38
CA ILE A 365 4.79 -19.93 -13.54
C ILE A 365 6.12 -19.73 -12.79
N THR A 366 6.82 -18.64 -13.13
CA THR A 366 7.97 -18.15 -12.34
C THR A 366 7.46 -17.32 -11.16
N GLN A 367 7.95 -17.58 -9.96
CA GLN A 367 7.49 -16.87 -8.76
C GLN A 367 8.49 -15.81 -8.30
N PHE A 368 8.00 -14.71 -7.73
CA PHE A 368 8.83 -13.63 -7.20
C PHE A 368 8.28 -13.06 -5.88
N ASN A 369 9.09 -12.28 -5.16
CA ASN A 369 8.71 -11.68 -3.88
C ASN A 369 7.79 -10.48 -4.10
N ASP A 370 6.69 -10.42 -3.36
CA ASP A 370 5.68 -9.38 -3.48
C ASP A 370 4.90 -9.24 -2.16
N THR A 371 4.17 -8.16 -1.94
CA THR A 371 3.43 -7.93 -0.68
C THR A 371 2.36 -9.02 -0.47
N PRO A 372 2.31 -9.70 0.69
CA PRO A 372 1.36 -10.78 0.98
C PRO A 372 -0.02 -10.26 1.39
N ASN A 373 -0.63 -9.43 0.56
CA ASN A 373 -1.98 -8.84 0.77
C ASN A 373 -2.88 -8.96 -0.47
N HIS A 374 -2.39 -9.59 -1.53
CA HIS A 374 -3.09 -9.88 -2.79
C HIS A 374 -2.38 -11.06 -3.48
N LEU A 375 -2.95 -11.58 -4.56
CA LEU A 375 -2.25 -12.44 -5.51
C LEU A 375 -1.94 -11.64 -6.77
N HIS A 376 -0.67 -11.36 -7.03
CA HIS A 376 -0.23 -10.80 -8.31
C HIS A 376 -0.05 -11.93 -9.33
N PHE A 377 -0.55 -11.74 -10.55
CA PHE A 377 -0.28 -12.62 -11.67
C PHE A 377 -0.06 -11.82 -12.95
N ASP A 378 1.01 -12.12 -13.70
CA ASP A 378 1.32 -11.41 -14.94
C ASP A 378 1.84 -12.31 -16.07
N VAL A 379 1.66 -11.82 -17.29
CA VAL A 379 2.04 -12.49 -18.54
C VAL A 379 2.94 -11.59 -19.41
N ALA A 380 3.48 -10.50 -18.85
CA ALA A 380 4.29 -9.53 -19.59
C ALA A 380 5.60 -10.12 -20.12
N TYR A 381 6.08 -11.20 -19.50
CA TYR A 381 7.34 -11.88 -19.84
C TYR A 381 7.11 -13.23 -20.52
N ALA A 382 5.87 -13.50 -20.93
CA ALA A 382 5.46 -14.75 -21.52
C ALA A 382 5.06 -14.58 -22.99
N ASP A 383 5.57 -15.43 -23.85
CA ASP A 383 5.19 -15.49 -25.25
C ASP A 383 4.10 -16.54 -25.48
N GLY A 384 3.14 -16.22 -26.35
CA GLY A 384 2.08 -17.15 -26.77
C GLY A 384 0.78 -17.05 -25.96
N PRO A 385 -0.28 -17.74 -26.43
CA PRO A 385 -1.61 -17.70 -25.82
C PRO A 385 -1.70 -18.62 -24.59
N LEU A 386 -2.77 -18.49 -23.80
CA LEU A 386 -3.14 -19.56 -22.87
C LEU A 386 -3.62 -20.78 -23.66
N THR A 387 -3.26 -21.97 -23.18
CA THR A 387 -3.75 -23.25 -23.66
C THR A 387 -5.08 -23.59 -22.99
N THR A 388 -6.11 -22.80 -23.29
CA THR A 388 -7.47 -22.98 -22.75
C THR A 388 -8.28 -23.98 -23.56
N GLY A 389 -7.85 -25.24 -23.61
CA GLY A 389 -8.62 -26.38 -24.14
C GLY A 389 -8.84 -26.40 -25.65
#